data_AF-A0A956WGF1-F1
#
_entry.id   AF-A0A956WGF1-F1
#
_cell.length_a   1.000
_cell.length_b   1.000
_cell.length_c   1.000
_cell.angle_alpha   90.00
_cell.angle_beta   90.00
_cell.angle_gamma   90.00
#
_symmetry.space_group_name_H-M   'P 1'
#
loop_
_entity.id
_entity.type
_entity.pdbx_description
1 polymer ?
#
loop_
_entity_poly.entity_id
_entity_poly.type
_entity_poly.pdbx_seq_one_letter_code
_entity_poly.pdbx_strand_id
1 'polypeptide(L)'
;MSSRAFEQPNDELEAQLSALGSRIAWAPTPDLAHAVLASHTQPAPREIWDRRRTWLAVAAILLLLSGTLLASSSIRSTVADFLGIEGLRIELGESVTTPAAHPNLGTPTSMQDFQHWLPFAPMQPDTLGGPDAVYLRVL
;
A
#
# COMPACT_ATOMS: atom_id res chain seq x y z
N MET A 1 25.93 -0.14 -43.41
CA MET A 1 25.38 -1.51 -43.33
C MET A 1 25.40 -1.90 -41.86
N SER A 2 24.25 -1.84 -41.16
CA SER A 2 23.93 -2.52 -39.88
C SER A 2 22.70 -1.87 -39.24
N SER A 3 21.50 -2.19 -39.75
CA SER A 3 20.22 -1.76 -39.15
C SER A 3 19.17 -2.88 -39.08
N ARG A 4 19.49 -4.11 -39.49
CA ARG A 4 18.54 -5.25 -39.50
C ARG A 4 18.45 -6.04 -38.18
N ALA A 5 19.37 -5.84 -37.24
CA ALA A 5 19.49 -6.70 -36.06
C ALA A 5 18.49 -6.37 -34.94
N PHE A 6 17.83 -5.21 -34.97
CA PHE A 6 16.85 -4.80 -33.94
C PHE A 6 15.38 -4.98 -34.37
N GLU A 7 15.08 -5.10 -35.67
CA GLU A 7 13.73 -5.46 -36.14
C GLU A 7 13.40 -6.92 -35.81
N GLN A 8 14.32 -7.85 -36.09
CA GLN A 8 14.07 -9.28 -35.90
C GLN A 8 13.77 -9.72 -34.45
N PRO A 9 14.46 -9.22 -33.40
CA PRO A 9 14.16 -9.58 -32.01
C PRO A 9 12.78 -9.10 -31.55
N ASN A 10 12.30 -7.97 -32.09
CA ASN A 10 10.99 -7.43 -31.75
C ASN A 10 9.87 -8.24 -32.41
N ASP A 11 10.06 -8.62 -33.68
CA ASP A 11 9.10 -9.46 -34.41
C ASP A 11 8.95 -10.86 -33.77
N GLU A 12 10.07 -11.45 -33.32
CA GLU A 12 10.06 -12.73 -32.63
C GLU A 12 9.40 -12.62 -31.24
N LEU A 13 9.70 -11.56 -30.49
CA LEU A 13 9.06 -11.29 -29.20
C LEU A 13 7.55 -11.06 -29.36
N GLU A 14 7.12 -10.31 -30.38
CA GLU A 14 5.70 -10.07 -30.67
C GLU A 14 4.98 -11.37 -31.03
N ALA A 15 5.61 -12.24 -31.84
CA ALA A 15 5.08 -13.56 -32.16
C ALA A 15 4.96 -14.45 -30.89
N GLN A 16 5.95 -14.42 -30.01
CA GLN A 16 5.93 -15.17 -28.74
C GLN A 16 4.85 -14.65 -27.79
N LEU A 17 4.69 -13.33 -27.65
CA LEU A 17 3.67 -12.72 -26.81
C LEU A 17 2.25 -12.97 -27.35
N SER A 18 2.06 -12.93 -28.67
CA SER A 18 0.79 -13.27 -29.32
C SER A 18 0.43 -14.75 -29.11
N ALA A 19 1.41 -15.65 -29.29
CA ALA A 19 1.24 -17.07 -29.02
C ALA A 19 0.89 -17.34 -27.55
N LEU A 20 1.48 -16.60 -26.61
CA LEU A 20 1.16 -16.69 -25.18
C LEU A 20 -0.25 -16.15 -24.87
N GLY A 21 -0.61 -14.99 -25.42
CA GLY A 21 -1.93 -14.37 -25.25
C GLY A 21 -3.06 -15.28 -25.71
N SER A 22 -2.88 -16.01 -26.82
CA SER A 22 -3.88 -16.96 -27.33
C SER A 22 -4.15 -18.16 -26.39
N ARG A 23 -3.21 -18.46 -25.48
CA ARG A 23 -3.30 -19.59 -24.54
C ARG A 23 -3.85 -19.18 -23.18
N ILE A 24 -3.96 -17.87 -22.91
CA ILE A 24 -4.47 -17.35 -21.64
C ILE A 24 -5.94 -17.01 -21.82
N ALA A 25 -6.82 -17.78 -21.18
CA ALA A 25 -8.22 -17.41 -21.08
C ALA A 25 -8.35 -16.18 -20.19
N TRP A 26 -8.66 -15.03 -20.80
CA TRP A 26 -8.92 -13.80 -20.06
C TRP A 26 -10.32 -13.84 -19.46
N ALA A 27 -10.42 -13.53 -18.17
CA ALA A 27 -11.71 -13.43 -17.49
C ALA A 27 -12.54 -12.28 -18.09
N PRO A 28 -13.89 -12.36 -18.05
CA PRO A 28 -14.72 -11.22 -18.41
C PRO A 28 -14.33 -10.02 -17.57
N THR A 29 -14.30 -8.83 -18.19
CA THR A 29 -13.93 -7.60 -17.50
C THR A 29 -14.92 -7.37 -16.35
N PRO A 30 -14.45 -7.28 -15.10
CA PRO A 30 -15.34 -7.07 -13.97
C PRO A 30 -15.97 -5.68 -14.05
N ASP A 31 -17.23 -5.57 -13.63
CA ASP A 31 -17.96 -4.29 -13.60
C ASP A 31 -17.52 -3.44 -12.40
N LEU A 32 -16.43 -2.71 -12.60
CA LEU A 32 -15.85 -1.82 -11.59
C LEU A 32 -16.71 -0.56 -11.37
N ALA A 33 -17.45 -0.12 -12.38
CA ALA A 33 -18.27 1.08 -12.31
C ALA A 33 -19.38 0.91 -11.26
N HIS A 34 -20.10 -0.21 -11.32
CA HIS A 34 -21.11 -0.52 -10.32
C HIS A 34 -20.51 -0.78 -8.93
N ALA A 35 -19.36 -1.45 -8.83
CA ALA A 35 -18.70 -1.74 -7.56
C ALA A 35 -18.25 -0.46 -6.82
N VAL A 36 -17.73 0.53 -7.55
CA VAL A 36 -17.28 1.81 -6.98
C VAL A 36 -18.46 2.70 -6.60
N LEU A 37 -19.53 2.72 -7.38
CA LEU A 37 -20.74 3.46 -7.03
C LEU A 37 -21.39 2.88 -5.77
N ALA A 38 -21.49 1.56 -5.67
CA ALA A 38 -22.04 0.88 -4.50
C ALA A 38 -21.26 1.19 -3.21
N SER A 39 -19.93 1.26 -3.28
CA SER A 39 -19.08 1.52 -2.11
C SER A 39 -19.22 2.94 -1.55
N HIS A 40 -19.59 3.92 -2.38
CA HIS A 40 -19.80 5.31 -1.93
C HIS A 40 -21.15 5.54 -1.26
N THR A 41 -22.17 4.74 -1.62
CA THR A 41 -23.51 4.84 -1.04
C THR A 41 -23.68 4.08 0.27
N GLN A 42 -22.75 3.22 0.63
CA GLN A 42 -22.90 2.39 1.82
C GLN A 42 -22.39 3.12 3.06
N PRO A 43 -23.25 3.47 4.04
CA PRO A 43 -22.78 4.03 5.29
C PRO A 43 -21.88 3.00 5.98
N ALA A 44 -20.66 3.40 6.34
CA ALA A 44 -19.72 2.55 7.06
C ALA A 44 -20.42 1.94 8.28
N PRO A 45 -20.39 0.61 8.48
CA PRO A 45 -20.96 -0.01 9.66
C PRO A 45 -20.38 0.65 10.92
N ARG A 46 -21.24 1.02 11.87
CA ARG A 46 -20.86 1.63 13.16
C ARG A 46 -20.19 0.62 14.12
N GLU A 47 -19.41 -0.31 13.58
CA GLU A 47 -18.80 -1.44 14.29
C GLU A 47 -17.56 -1.03 15.13
N ILE A 48 -17.10 0.22 14.96
CA ILE A 48 -15.90 0.76 15.63
C ILE A 48 -16.04 0.67 17.16
N TRP A 49 -17.25 0.78 17.70
CA TRP A 49 -17.49 0.78 19.14
C TRP A 49 -17.35 -0.62 19.77
N ASP A 50 -17.86 -1.66 19.11
CA ASP A 50 -17.73 -3.05 19.59
C ASP A 50 -16.31 -3.59 19.40
N ARG A 51 -15.61 -3.13 18.35
CA ARG A 51 -14.21 -3.48 18.12
C ARG A 51 -13.31 -2.95 19.25
N ARG A 52 -13.50 -1.72 19.74
CA ARG A 52 -12.68 -1.19 20.86
C ARG A 52 -12.83 -2.01 22.13
N ARG A 53 -14.03 -2.46 22.47
CA ARG A 53 -14.29 -3.23 23.70
C ARG A 53 -13.70 -4.64 23.62
N THR A 54 -13.79 -5.28 22.46
CA THR A 54 -13.15 -6.58 22.21
C THR A 54 -11.62 -6.48 22.23
N TRP A 55 -11.03 -5.45 21.60
CA TRP A 55 -9.59 -5.22 21.66
C TRP A 55 -9.09 -4.91 23.07
N LEU A 56 -9.85 -4.18 23.88
CA LEU A 56 -9.51 -3.94 25.30
C LEU A 56 -9.56 -5.23 26.13
N ALA A 57 -10.53 -6.11 25.90
CA ALA A 57 -10.62 -7.40 26.58
C ALA A 57 -9.45 -8.32 26.21
N VAL A 58 -9.10 -8.38 24.91
CA VAL A 58 -7.93 -9.13 24.42
C VAL A 58 -6.64 -8.57 25.02
N ALA A 59 -6.47 -7.24 25.03
CA ALA A 59 -5.31 -6.60 25.62
C ALA A 59 -5.18 -6.90 27.13
N ALA A 60 -6.29 -6.91 27.87
CA ALA A 60 -6.29 -7.25 29.30
C ALA A 60 -5.89 -8.71 29.54
N ILE A 61 -6.39 -9.65 28.72
CA ILE A 61 -6.02 -11.07 28.80
C ILE A 61 -4.53 -11.25 28.48
N LEU A 62 -4.02 -10.60 27.43
CA LEU A 62 -2.60 -10.64 27.08
C LEU A 62 -1.71 -10.02 28.16
N LEU A 63 -2.14 -8.94 28.83
CA LEU A 63 -1.42 -8.35 29.95
C LEU A 63 -1.35 -9.31 31.15
N LEU A 64 -2.45 -9.99 31.47
CA LEU A 64 -2.49 -11.00 32.53
C LEU A 64 -1.59 -12.21 32.21
N LEU A 65 -1.63 -12.70 30.97
CA LEU A 65 -0.76 -13.77 30.48
C LEU A 65 0.72 -13.36 30.43
N SER A 66 1.01 -12.13 30.01
CA SER A 66 2.38 -11.61 29.97
C SER A 66 2.94 -11.41 31.38
N GLY A 67 2.11 -10.99 32.34
CA GLY A 67 2.51 -10.87 33.74
C GLY A 67 2.93 -12.21 34.35
N THR A 68 2.21 -13.29 34.03
CA THR A 68 2.54 -14.64 34.50
C THR A 68 3.73 -15.27 33.76
N LEU A 69 3.90 -14.98 32.46
CA LEU A 69 5.06 -15.43 31.68
C LEU A 69 6.37 -14.71 32.07
N LEU A 70 6.29 -13.45 32.51
CA LEU A 70 7.48 -12.71 32.92
C LEU A 70 8.06 -13.22 34.25
N ALA A 71 7.21 -13.73 35.14
CA ALA A 71 7.58 -14.17 36.48
C ALA A 71 8.20 -15.59 36.55
N SER A 72 8.09 -16.40 35.49
CA SER A 72 8.62 -17.78 35.47
C SER A 72 9.58 -18.00 34.31
N SER A 73 10.90 -18.06 34.61
CA SER A 73 11.93 -18.35 33.59
C SER A 73 11.78 -19.75 32.98
N SER A 74 11.16 -20.69 33.69
CA SER A 74 11.05 -22.10 33.32
C SER A 74 10.03 -22.36 32.18
N ILE A 75 9.06 -21.46 32.00
CA ILE A 75 8.04 -21.60 30.93
C ILE A 75 8.58 -21.06 29.59
N ARG A 76 9.49 -20.07 29.64
CA ARG A 76 10.07 -19.44 28.43
C ARG A 76 10.88 -20.44 27.59
N SER A 77 11.65 -21.33 28.22
CA SER A 77 12.41 -22.36 27.50
C SER A 77 11.51 -23.44 26.93
N THR A 78 10.49 -23.87 27.67
CA THR A 78 9.60 -24.97 27.25
C THR A 78 8.72 -24.60 26.06
N VAL A 79 8.23 -23.35 25.98
CA VAL A 79 7.43 -22.89 24.82
C VAL A 79 8.31 -22.72 23.58
N ALA A 80 9.55 -22.24 23.74
CA ALA A 80 10.51 -22.13 22.64
C ALA A 80 10.90 -23.50 22.07
N ASP A 81 11.13 -24.50 22.93
CA ASP A 81 11.43 -25.87 22.52
C ASP A 81 10.20 -26.58 21.93
N PHE A 82 9.00 -26.35 22.49
CA PHE A 82 7.75 -26.97 22.00
C PHE A 82 7.31 -26.45 20.62
N LEU A 83 7.62 -25.18 20.29
CA LEU A 83 7.33 -24.62 18.96
C LEU A 83 8.23 -25.21 17.86
N GLY A 84 9.21 -26.05 18.19
CA GLY A 84 9.90 -26.92 17.23
C GLY A 84 10.64 -26.19 16.11
N ILE A 85 11.01 -24.92 16.32
CA ILE A 85 11.75 -24.14 15.34
C ILE A 85 13.25 -24.31 15.61
N GLU A 86 13.76 -25.53 15.45
CA GLU A 86 15.20 -25.77 15.34
C GLU A 86 15.70 -25.08 14.05
N GLY A 87 16.13 -23.82 14.16
CA GLY A 87 16.84 -23.14 13.07
C GLY A 87 16.59 -21.65 12.90
N LEU A 88 15.60 -21.04 13.57
CA LEU A 88 15.37 -19.59 13.49
C LEU A 88 15.68 -18.93 14.82
N ARG A 89 16.90 -18.42 14.93
CA ARG A 89 17.27 -17.41 15.93
C ARG A 89 16.64 -16.08 15.51
N ILE A 90 15.53 -15.71 16.14
CA ILE A 90 14.90 -14.40 15.95
C ILE A 90 15.66 -13.39 16.82
N GLU A 91 16.59 -12.65 16.22
CA GLU A 91 17.17 -11.46 16.85
C GLU A 91 16.22 -10.28 16.63
N LEU A 92 15.55 -9.84 17.71
CA LEU A 92 14.79 -8.59 17.68
C LEU A 92 15.80 -7.44 17.61
N GLY A 93 16.14 -7.03 16.38
CA GLY A 93 16.86 -5.79 16.13
C GLY A 93 16.07 -4.59 16.66
N GLU A 94 16.80 -3.57 17.11
CA GLU A 94 16.23 -2.29 17.52
C GLU A 94 15.29 -1.77 16.42
N SER A 95 14.08 -1.39 16.81
CA SER A 95 13.01 -1.00 15.90
C SER A 95 13.48 0.13 15.00
N VAL A 96 13.82 -0.17 13.75
CA VAL A 96 14.13 0.88 12.77
C VAL A 96 12.85 1.67 12.60
N THR A 97 12.89 2.95 12.96
CA THR A 97 11.77 3.86 12.75
C THR A 97 11.42 3.82 11.27
N THR A 98 10.29 3.19 10.93
CA THR A 98 9.74 3.25 9.58
C THR A 98 9.58 4.73 9.26
N PRO A 99 10.28 5.29 8.26
CA PRO A 99 10.06 6.67 7.90
C PRO A 99 8.58 6.79 7.58
N ALA A 100 7.85 7.61 8.33
CA ALA A 100 6.54 8.04 7.88
C ALA A 100 6.81 8.69 6.52
N ALA A 101 6.41 8.02 5.45
CA ALA A 101 6.59 8.46 4.08
C ALA A 101 5.69 9.68 3.88
N HIS A 102 6.07 10.79 4.48
CA HIS A 102 5.57 12.10 4.13
C HIS A 102 6.18 12.35 2.76
N PRO A 103 5.39 12.32 1.68
CA PRO A 103 5.93 12.64 0.38
C PRO A 103 6.49 14.05 0.47
N ASN A 104 7.75 14.23 0.06
CA ASN A 104 8.38 15.54 0.04
C ASN A 104 7.85 16.31 -1.18
N LEU A 105 6.59 16.76 -1.08
CA LEU A 105 5.84 17.43 -2.16
C LEU A 105 6.28 18.88 -2.39
N GLY A 106 7.11 19.44 -1.51
CA GLY A 106 7.49 20.85 -1.53
C GLY A 106 6.62 21.69 -0.60
N THR A 107 6.59 23.00 -0.83
CA THR A 107 5.85 23.95 0.01
C THR A 107 4.41 24.06 -0.49
N PRO A 108 3.39 23.93 0.40
CA PRO A 108 2.00 24.15 0.02
C PRO A 108 1.81 25.61 -0.45
N THR A 109 1.08 25.79 -1.53
CA THR A 109 0.81 27.08 -2.16
C THR A 109 -0.61 27.14 -2.72
N SER A 110 -1.04 28.32 -3.16
CA SER A 110 -2.32 28.50 -3.82
C SER A 110 -2.18 28.33 -5.34
N MET A 111 -3.27 27.96 -6.02
CA MET A 111 -3.29 27.92 -7.49
C MET A 111 -2.95 29.29 -8.10
N GLN A 112 -3.39 30.38 -7.46
CA GLN A 112 -3.12 31.73 -7.92
C GLN A 112 -1.63 32.08 -7.83
N ASP A 113 -0.96 31.74 -6.72
CA ASP A 113 0.46 31.98 -6.57
C ASP A 113 1.26 31.11 -7.54
N PHE A 114 0.88 29.84 -7.70
CA PHE A 114 1.51 28.90 -8.62
C PHE A 114 1.49 29.39 -10.08
N GLN A 115 0.39 30.00 -10.54
CA GLN A 115 0.28 30.54 -11.89
C GLN A 115 1.31 31.65 -12.20
N HIS A 116 1.76 32.41 -11.20
CA HIS A 116 2.79 33.44 -11.41
C HIS A 116 4.17 32.85 -11.72
N TRP A 117 4.42 31.59 -11.32
CA TRP A 117 5.69 30.91 -11.54
C TRP A 117 5.71 30.09 -12.84
N LEU A 118 4.56 29.87 -13.46
CA LEU A 118 4.45 29.08 -14.68
C LEU A 118 4.59 29.96 -15.92
N PRO A 119 5.39 29.56 -16.92
CA PRO A 119 5.44 30.24 -18.21
C PRO A 119 4.22 29.93 -19.10
N PHE A 120 3.23 29.20 -18.58
CA PHE A 120 2.02 28.78 -19.30
C PHE A 120 0.80 28.72 -18.36
N ALA A 121 -0.40 28.78 -18.94
CA ALA A 121 -1.64 28.63 -18.19
C ALA A 121 -1.96 27.14 -17.97
N PRO A 122 -2.03 26.65 -16.72
CA PRO A 122 -2.40 25.26 -16.45
C PRO A 122 -3.87 25.03 -16.80
N MET A 123 -4.14 23.99 -17.60
CA MET A 123 -5.51 23.62 -17.99
C MET A 123 -6.22 22.93 -16.83
N GLN A 124 -7.35 23.48 -16.39
CA GLN A 124 -8.18 22.91 -15.34
C GLN A 124 -9.50 22.39 -15.94
N PRO A 125 -9.84 21.11 -15.76
CA PRO A 125 -11.10 20.58 -16.25
C PRO A 125 -12.29 21.11 -15.43
N ASP A 126 -13.25 21.75 -16.08
CA ASP A 126 -14.43 22.34 -15.41
C ASP A 126 -15.26 21.32 -14.63
N THR A 127 -15.23 20.04 -15.04
CA THR A 127 -15.99 18.94 -14.42
C THR A 127 -15.43 18.47 -13.08
N LEU A 128 -14.17 18.78 -12.76
CA LEU A 128 -13.48 18.30 -11.56
C LEU A 128 -13.34 19.35 -10.46
N GLY A 129 -13.72 20.59 -10.70
CA GLY A 129 -13.55 21.68 -9.75
C GLY A 129 -12.08 22.06 -9.54
N GLY A 130 -11.83 22.83 -8.48
CA GLY A 130 -10.48 23.26 -8.07
C GLY A 130 -9.66 22.12 -7.47
N PRO A 131 -8.32 22.14 -7.60
CA PRO A 131 -7.48 21.20 -6.85
C PRO A 131 -7.56 21.48 -5.35
N ASP A 132 -7.58 20.40 -4.56
CA ASP A 132 -7.64 20.48 -3.09
C ASP A 132 -6.35 21.01 -2.45
N ALA A 133 -5.20 20.81 -3.09
CA ALA A 133 -3.91 21.32 -2.66
C ALA A 133 -2.95 21.49 -3.85
N VAL A 134 -2.10 22.52 -3.79
CA VAL A 134 -1.02 22.76 -4.76
C VAL A 134 0.30 22.83 -3.99
N TYR A 135 1.34 22.21 -4.51
CA TYR A 135 2.67 22.22 -3.90
C TYR A 135 3.72 22.67 -4.92
N LEU A 136 4.64 23.53 -4.50
CA LEU A 136 5.75 24.01 -5.32
C LEU A 136 7.08 23.47 -4.77
N ARG A 137 7.88 22.88 -5.66
CA ARG A 137 9.28 22.54 -5.40
C ARG A 137 10.16 23.36 -6.34
N VAL A 138 10.94 24.25 -5.77
CA VAL A 138 12.00 24.97 -6.50
C VAL A 138 13.25 24.08 -6.41
N LEU A 139 13.79 23.69 -7.58
CA LEU A 139 15.01 22.89 -7.69
C LEU A 139 16.27 23.77 -7.63
#